data_AF-E4XTR6-F1
#
_entry.id   AF-E4XTR6-F1
#
_cell.length_a   1.000
_cell.length_b   1.000
_cell.length_c   1.000
_cell.angle_alpha   90.00
_cell.angle_beta   90.00
_cell.angle_gamma   90.00
#
_symmetry.space_group_name_H-M   'P 1'
#
loop_
_entity.id
_entity.type
_entity.pdbx_description
1 polymer ?
#
loop_
_entity_poly.entity_id
_entity_poly.type
_entity_poly.pdbx_seq_one_letter_code
_entity_poly.pdbx_strand_id
1 'polypeptide(L)'
;MADSIAIARVQKELKDFQKKGGDLVGIRLDLGDGSDMMKFVGSIDGPPDTVYSGGHYKLLIEIPPNYPFSPPKIRFTTPIWHPNISSVTGAICLDILSSKWAAAMTLRTVLLSIQALLESPEPDDPQDAVVAAQFNKNRACWEATAKFWAQYHANAPGTLNAAYKETFDKVVAMGFDSQKVLASLSQHNWNTDNALQFLFN
;
A
#
# COMPACT_ATOMS: atom_id res chain seq x y z
N MET A 1 4.77 -6.65 32.05
CA MET A 1 4.24 -8.02 31.80
C MET A 1 3.60 -8.17 30.42
N ALA A 2 2.78 -7.22 29.94
CA ALA A 2 2.17 -7.27 28.61
C ALA A 2 3.20 -7.34 27.45
N ASP A 3 4.27 -6.53 27.51
CA ASP A 3 5.32 -6.52 26.48
C ASP A 3 6.04 -7.87 26.31
N SER A 4 6.15 -8.67 27.37
CA SER A 4 6.79 -10.00 27.32
C SER A 4 6.01 -10.99 26.44
N ILE A 5 4.67 -10.96 26.51
CA ILE A 5 3.81 -11.83 25.71
C ILE A 5 3.85 -11.40 24.24
N ALA A 6 3.77 -10.10 23.97
CA ALA A 6 3.83 -9.55 22.63
C ALA A 6 5.17 -9.88 21.95
N ILE A 7 6.30 -9.64 22.64
CA ILE A 7 7.64 -9.96 22.13
C ILE A 7 7.78 -11.46 21.87
N ALA A 8 7.39 -12.32 22.82
CA ALA A 8 7.47 -13.78 22.64
C ALA A 8 6.62 -14.26 21.45
N ARG A 9 5.44 -13.65 21.25
CA ARG A 9 4.57 -13.93 20.11
C ARG A 9 5.20 -13.50 18.79
N VAL A 10 5.69 -12.28 18.70
CA VAL A 10 6.36 -11.75 17.49
C VAL A 10 7.59 -12.60 17.15
N GLN A 11 8.44 -12.91 18.12
CA GLN A 11 9.61 -13.78 17.90
C GLN A 11 9.23 -15.17 17.36
N LYS A 12 8.13 -15.75 17.85
CA LYS A 12 7.62 -17.02 17.32
C LYS A 12 7.14 -16.85 15.88
N GLU A 13 6.38 -15.81 15.59
CA GLU A 13 5.87 -15.54 14.23
C GLU A 13 6.99 -15.28 13.22
N LEU A 14 8.05 -14.57 13.62
CA LEU A 14 9.22 -14.33 12.77
C LEU A 14 9.97 -15.62 12.46
N LYS A 15 10.17 -16.50 13.45
CA LYS A 15 10.77 -17.83 13.24
C LYS A 15 9.91 -18.67 12.30
N ASP A 16 8.60 -18.65 12.47
CA ASP A 16 7.67 -19.38 11.61
C ASP A 16 7.62 -18.79 10.19
N PHE A 17 7.74 -17.46 10.05
CA PHE A 17 7.82 -16.77 8.77
C PHE A 17 9.07 -17.19 7.97
N GLN A 18 10.23 -17.23 8.63
CA GLN A 18 11.50 -17.68 8.03
C GLN A 18 11.40 -19.15 7.59
N LYS A 19 10.84 -20.03 8.43
CA LYS A 19 10.67 -21.46 8.09
C LYS A 19 9.72 -21.69 6.91
N LYS A 20 8.66 -20.87 6.80
CA LYS A 20 7.63 -21.01 5.77
C LYS A 20 7.98 -20.33 4.44
N GLY A 21 9.16 -19.69 4.33
CA GLY A 21 9.66 -19.08 3.10
C GLY A 21 8.74 -18.01 2.52
N GLY A 22 8.59 -16.87 3.20
CA GLY A 22 7.75 -15.74 2.74
C GLY A 22 8.07 -15.26 1.33
N ASP A 23 9.34 -15.29 0.93
CA ASP A 23 9.78 -14.87 -0.42
C ASP A 23 9.10 -15.64 -1.55
N LEU A 24 8.74 -16.92 -1.31
CA LEU A 24 8.08 -17.77 -2.32
C LEU A 24 6.66 -17.31 -2.65
N VAL A 25 6.04 -16.55 -1.76
CA VAL A 25 4.69 -15.99 -1.95
C VAL A 25 4.74 -14.47 -2.02
N GLY A 26 5.93 -13.89 -2.22
CA GLY A 26 6.11 -12.46 -2.41
C GLY A 26 5.89 -11.62 -1.16
N ILE A 27 6.10 -12.16 0.04
CA ILE A 27 6.00 -11.38 1.29
C ILE A 27 7.32 -11.44 2.06
N ARG A 28 7.76 -10.30 2.62
CA ARG A 28 9.02 -10.19 3.37
C ARG A 28 8.83 -9.38 4.64
N LEU A 29 9.69 -9.65 5.62
CA LEU A 29 9.78 -8.91 6.87
C LEU A 29 11.26 -8.53 7.08
N ASP A 30 11.51 -7.23 7.22
CA ASP A 30 12.79 -6.63 7.51
C ASP A 30 12.76 -6.01 8.90
N LEU A 31 13.51 -6.61 9.82
CA LEU A 31 13.61 -6.21 11.22
C LEU A 31 14.65 -5.10 11.45
N GLY A 32 15.27 -4.59 10.39
CA GLY A 32 16.35 -3.61 10.48
C GLY A 32 17.52 -4.16 11.29
N ASP A 33 18.06 -3.33 12.19
CA ASP A 33 19.14 -3.69 13.12
C ASP A 33 18.67 -4.52 14.35
N GLY A 34 17.36 -4.79 14.45
CA GLY A 34 16.77 -5.52 15.58
C GLY A 34 16.69 -4.70 16.87
N SER A 35 16.90 -3.38 16.82
CA SER A 35 16.81 -2.50 17.99
C SER A 35 15.37 -2.33 18.50
N ASP A 36 14.39 -2.35 17.60
CA ASP A 36 12.96 -2.29 17.93
C ASP A 36 12.22 -3.51 17.37
N MET A 37 11.94 -4.49 18.24
CA MET A 37 11.20 -5.71 17.89
C MET A 37 9.69 -5.47 17.71
N MET A 38 9.20 -4.27 18.04
CA MET A 38 7.80 -3.90 17.96
C MET A 38 7.50 -3.02 16.75
N LYS A 39 8.52 -2.64 15.98
CA LYS A 39 8.37 -1.85 14.75
C LYS A 39 9.32 -2.34 13.68
N PHE A 40 8.78 -2.75 12.54
CA PHE A 40 9.58 -3.27 11.44
C PHE A 40 8.94 -2.99 10.09
N VAL A 41 9.71 -3.21 9.02
CA VAL A 41 9.27 -2.96 7.64
C VAL A 41 8.86 -4.29 7.02
N GLY A 42 7.61 -4.40 6.60
CA GLY A 42 7.17 -5.47 5.72
C GLY A 42 7.35 -5.08 4.26
N SER A 43 7.40 -6.06 3.37
CA SER A 43 7.12 -5.82 1.95
C SER A 43 6.24 -6.90 1.35
N ILE A 44 5.43 -6.50 0.37
CA ILE A 44 4.60 -7.39 -0.43
C ILE A 44 4.86 -7.13 -1.91
N ASP A 45 4.88 -8.19 -2.70
CA ASP A 45 4.96 -8.15 -4.14
C ASP A 45 3.55 -8.02 -4.71
N GLY A 46 3.40 -7.13 -5.68
CA GLY A 46 2.15 -6.92 -6.38
C GLY A 46 1.70 -8.20 -7.07
N PRO A 47 0.46 -8.65 -6.83
CA PRO A 47 -0.02 -9.93 -7.35
C PRO A 47 0.03 -10.01 -8.88
N PRO A 48 0.23 -11.21 -9.47
CA PRO A 48 0.14 -11.41 -10.91
C PRO A 48 -1.25 -11.04 -11.43
N ASP A 49 -1.33 -10.70 -12.72
CA ASP A 49 -2.58 -10.36 -13.41
C ASP A 49 -3.35 -9.15 -12.83
N THR A 50 -2.70 -8.34 -11.99
CA THR A 50 -3.22 -7.07 -11.47
C THR A 50 -2.47 -5.86 -12.06
N VAL A 51 -3.02 -4.66 -11.87
CA VAL A 51 -2.34 -3.38 -12.15
C VAL A 51 -1.08 -3.15 -11.33
N TYR A 52 -0.90 -3.93 -10.25
CA TYR A 52 0.22 -3.85 -9.31
C TYR A 52 1.33 -4.85 -9.63
N SER A 53 1.10 -5.75 -10.59
CA SER A 53 1.98 -6.89 -10.88
C SER A 53 3.45 -6.49 -11.05
N GLY A 54 4.32 -7.20 -10.35
CA GLY A 54 5.77 -6.97 -10.37
C GLY A 54 6.26 -5.75 -9.59
N GLY A 55 5.36 -4.97 -8.98
CA GLY A 55 5.71 -3.90 -8.05
C GLY A 55 6.09 -4.45 -6.67
N HIS A 56 6.94 -3.72 -5.94
CA HIS A 56 7.35 -4.02 -4.57
C HIS A 56 6.85 -2.94 -3.61
N TYR A 57 5.95 -3.30 -2.71
CA TYR A 57 5.29 -2.36 -1.80
C TYR A 57 5.80 -2.55 -0.38
N LYS A 58 6.40 -1.50 0.17
CA LYS A 58 6.85 -1.47 1.56
C LYS A 58 5.70 -1.06 2.48
N LEU A 59 5.67 -1.70 3.65
CA LEU A 59 4.68 -1.51 4.69
C LEU A 59 5.40 -1.19 6.00
N LEU A 60 4.92 -0.20 6.74
CA LEU A 60 5.32 -0.01 8.12
C LEU A 60 4.39 -0.84 9.02
N ILE A 61 4.97 -1.66 9.89
CA ILE A 61 4.25 -2.51 10.82
C ILE A 61 4.63 -2.10 12.24
N GLU A 62 3.63 -1.76 13.05
CA GLU A 62 3.78 -1.37 14.45
C GLU A 62 2.93 -2.29 15.33
N ILE A 63 3.58 -3.01 16.25
CA ILE A 63 2.96 -3.96 17.16
C ILE A 63 2.50 -3.22 18.41
N PRO A 64 1.20 -3.30 18.77
CA PRO A 64 0.72 -2.65 19.99
C PRO A 64 1.17 -3.43 21.25
N PRO A 65 1.25 -2.77 22.43
CA PRO A 65 1.66 -3.43 23.67
C PRO A 65 0.77 -4.61 24.10
N ASN A 66 -0.49 -4.63 23.67
CA ASN A 66 -1.46 -5.69 23.98
C ASN A 66 -1.56 -6.76 22.88
N TYR A 67 -0.63 -6.80 21.93
CA TYR A 67 -0.56 -7.88 20.94
C TYR A 67 -0.39 -9.25 21.63
N PRO A 68 -1.10 -10.32 21.19
CA PRO A 68 -1.95 -10.44 19.99
C PRO A 68 -3.44 -10.14 20.22
N PHE A 69 -3.84 -9.51 21.32
CA PHE A 69 -5.26 -9.21 21.58
C PHE A 69 -5.79 -8.01 20.79
N SER A 70 -4.90 -7.16 20.27
CA SER A 70 -5.23 -6.16 19.26
C SER A 70 -4.39 -6.34 18.00
N PRO A 71 -4.90 -5.91 16.84
CA PRO A 71 -4.20 -6.05 15.57
C PRO A 71 -2.93 -5.18 15.51
N PRO A 72 -1.95 -5.55 14.67
CA PRO A 72 -0.85 -4.67 14.35
C PRO A 72 -1.37 -3.45 13.58
N LYS A 73 -0.74 -2.29 13.77
CA LYS A 73 -0.99 -1.12 12.92
C LYS A 73 -0.12 -1.26 11.68
N ILE A 74 -0.76 -1.33 10.51
CA ILE A 74 -0.06 -1.47 9.23
C ILE A 74 -0.48 -0.35 8.29
N ARG A 75 0.50 0.25 7.63
CA ARG A 75 0.27 1.22 6.56
C ARG A 75 1.29 1.05 5.45
N PHE A 76 0.90 1.40 4.24
CA PHE A 76 1.82 1.50 3.11
C PHE A 76 2.79 2.67 3.32
N THR A 77 4.07 2.40 3.07
CA THR A 77 5.10 3.44 2.95
C THR A 77 5.46 3.68 1.49
N THR A 78 5.31 2.68 0.62
CA THR A 78 5.28 2.88 -0.83
C THR A 78 3.91 3.43 -1.22
N PRO A 79 3.81 4.63 -1.84
CA PRO A 79 2.54 5.16 -2.32
C PRO A 79 1.85 4.22 -3.31
N ILE A 80 0.53 4.10 -3.20
CA ILE A 80 -0.28 3.20 -4.02
C ILE A 80 -1.64 3.82 -4.34
N TRP A 81 -2.14 3.57 -5.54
CA TRP A 81 -3.46 4.00 -5.99
C TRP A 81 -4.46 2.84 -5.91
N HIS A 82 -5.17 2.73 -4.78
CA HIS A 82 -6.10 1.61 -4.51
C HIS A 82 -7.33 2.09 -3.71
N PRO A 83 -8.56 1.64 -4.00
CA PRO A 83 -9.78 2.10 -3.29
C PRO A 83 -9.73 1.95 -1.76
N ASN A 84 -9.19 0.83 -1.27
CA ASN A 84 -9.08 0.52 0.16
C ASN A 84 -7.75 0.96 0.82
N ILE A 85 -6.91 1.72 0.12
CA ILE A 85 -5.65 2.24 0.68
C ILE A 85 -5.56 3.74 0.41
N SER A 86 -5.31 4.53 1.44
CA SER A 86 -5.18 5.99 1.31
C SER A 86 -4.01 6.34 0.41
N SER A 87 -4.27 7.08 -0.67
CA SER A 87 -3.24 7.58 -1.59
C SER A 87 -2.26 8.58 -0.95
N VAL A 88 -2.63 9.16 0.20
CA VAL A 88 -1.84 10.17 0.93
C VAL A 88 -1.09 9.55 2.11
N THR A 89 -1.76 8.73 2.91
CA THR A 89 -1.20 8.25 4.20
C THR A 89 -0.76 6.80 4.18
N GLY A 90 -1.21 6.03 3.18
CA GLY A 90 -1.03 4.58 3.12
C GLY A 90 -1.87 3.80 4.14
N ALA A 91 -2.78 4.46 4.87
CA ALA A 91 -3.73 3.77 5.75
C ALA A 91 -4.54 2.74 4.96
N ILE A 92 -4.86 1.60 5.58
CA ILE A 92 -5.53 0.47 4.95
C ILE A 92 -6.90 0.28 5.61
N CYS A 93 -7.98 0.27 4.82
CA CYS A 93 -9.27 -0.22 5.28
C CYS A 93 -9.33 -1.73 5.03
N LEU A 94 -9.15 -2.51 6.11
CA LEU A 94 -9.27 -3.97 6.07
C LEU A 94 -9.83 -4.45 7.41
N ASP A 95 -10.87 -5.28 7.36
CA ASP A 95 -11.62 -5.72 8.55
C ASP A 95 -10.77 -6.51 9.56
N ILE A 96 -9.80 -7.31 9.10
CA ILE A 96 -8.88 -8.04 9.99
C ILE A 96 -7.90 -7.13 10.73
N LEU A 97 -7.72 -5.88 10.26
CA LEU A 97 -6.95 -4.85 10.98
C LEU A 97 -7.82 -4.05 11.94
N SER A 98 -9.09 -4.42 12.10
CA SER A 98 -10.05 -3.74 12.96
C SER A 98 -10.97 -4.74 13.69
N SER A 99 -12.24 -4.85 13.29
CA SER A 99 -13.29 -5.58 14.00
C SER A 99 -13.20 -7.10 13.88
N LYS A 100 -12.58 -7.62 12.82
CA LYS A 100 -12.43 -9.07 12.58
C LYS A 100 -11.06 -9.61 12.97
N TRP A 101 -10.25 -8.82 13.69
CA TRP A 101 -8.99 -9.31 14.23
C TRP A 101 -9.22 -10.49 15.19
N ALA A 102 -8.45 -11.56 15.00
CA ALA A 102 -8.41 -12.67 15.94
C ALA A 102 -6.97 -12.92 16.40
N ALA A 103 -6.77 -13.19 17.70
CA ALA A 103 -5.44 -13.45 18.27
C ALA A 103 -4.72 -14.69 17.70
N ALA A 104 -5.44 -15.53 16.94
CA ALA A 104 -4.89 -16.64 16.18
C ALA A 104 -4.22 -16.22 14.85
N MET A 105 -4.54 -15.03 14.34
CA MET A 105 -3.91 -14.46 13.14
C MET A 105 -2.43 -14.13 13.41
N THR A 106 -1.64 -14.13 12.35
CA THR A 106 -0.21 -13.88 12.37
C THR A 106 0.16 -12.79 11.37
N LEU A 107 1.33 -12.18 11.50
CA LEU A 107 1.89 -11.25 10.51
C LEU A 107 1.87 -11.85 9.10
N ARG A 108 2.19 -13.13 8.96
CA ARG A 108 2.15 -13.82 7.66
C ARG A 108 0.76 -13.81 7.06
N THR A 109 -0.27 -14.16 7.84
CA THR A 109 -1.64 -14.21 7.34
C THR A 109 -2.17 -12.81 7.02
N VAL A 110 -1.79 -11.81 7.81
CA VAL A 110 -2.17 -10.41 7.55
C VAL A 110 -1.55 -9.91 6.25
N LEU A 111 -0.26 -10.15 6.01
CA LEU A 111 0.41 -9.74 4.76
C LEU A 111 -0.21 -10.40 3.53
N LEU A 112 -0.57 -11.69 3.63
CA LEU A 112 -1.29 -12.39 2.56
C LEU A 112 -2.69 -11.82 2.31
N SER A 113 -3.41 -11.44 3.37
CA SER A 113 -4.70 -10.77 3.21
C SER A 113 -4.58 -9.39 2.56
N ILE A 114 -3.52 -8.63 2.84
CA ILE A 114 -3.26 -7.36 2.15
C ILE A 114 -2.92 -7.61 0.68
N GLN A 115 -2.17 -8.67 0.36
CA GLN A 115 -1.90 -9.05 -1.03
C GLN A 115 -3.19 -9.44 -1.77
N ALA A 116 -4.07 -10.23 -1.13
CA ALA A 116 -5.38 -10.57 -1.68
C ALA A 116 -6.29 -9.33 -1.87
N LEU A 117 -6.18 -8.33 -0.99
CA LEU A 117 -6.89 -7.07 -1.15
C LEU A 117 -6.47 -6.33 -2.44
N LEU A 118 -5.19 -6.41 -2.83
CA LEU A 118 -4.71 -5.84 -4.10
C LEU A 118 -5.27 -6.56 -5.34
N GLU A 119 -5.59 -7.85 -5.23
CA GLU A 119 -6.25 -8.61 -6.30
C GLU A 119 -7.74 -8.26 -6.42
N SER A 120 -8.40 -8.05 -5.28
CA SER A 120 -9.84 -7.84 -5.20
C SER A 120 -10.18 -6.58 -4.39
N PRO A 121 -10.10 -5.38 -5.01
CA PRO A 121 -10.51 -4.15 -4.35
C PRO A 121 -11.99 -4.15 -3.98
N GLU A 122 -12.34 -3.54 -2.85
CA GLU A 122 -13.70 -3.41 -2.32
C GLU A 122 -14.13 -1.93 -2.33
N PRO A 123 -14.64 -1.40 -3.46
CA PRO A 123 -14.92 0.04 -3.59
C PRO A 123 -16.16 0.50 -2.82
N ASP A 124 -16.99 -0.40 -2.30
CA ASP A 124 -18.20 -0.05 -1.54
C ASP A 124 -17.89 0.29 -0.07
N ASP A 125 -16.73 -0.15 0.45
CA ASP A 125 -16.17 0.26 1.75
C ASP A 125 -14.76 0.87 1.59
N PRO A 126 -14.65 2.06 0.93
CA PRO A 126 -13.37 2.58 0.51
C PRO A 126 -12.63 3.30 1.63
N GLN A 127 -11.30 3.23 1.58
CA GLN A 127 -10.42 4.09 2.39
C GLN A 127 -10.17 5.43 1.71
N ASP A 128 -10.16 5.44 0.37
CA ASP A 128 -9.94 6.63 -0.46
C ASP A 128 -11.11 6.81 -1.43
N ALA A 129 -11.99 7.75 -1.09
CA ALA A 129 -13.21 8.00 -1.85
C ALA A 129 -12.94 8.50 -3.28
N VAL A 130 -11.82 9.20 -3.52
CA VAL A 130 -11.47 9.68 -4.87
C VAL A 130 -11.03 8.52 -5.74
N VAL A 131 -10.17 7.65 -5.21
CA VAL A 131 -9.72 6.45 -5.92
C VAL A 131 -10.90 5.52 -6.21
N ALA A 132 -11.78 5.30 -5.22
CA ALA A 132 -12.97 4.47 -5.39
C ALA A 132 -13.96 5.05 -6.42
N ALA A 133 -14.17 6.37 -6.41
CA ALA A 133 -14.99 7.04 -7.42
C ALA A 133 -14.41 6.87 -8.82
N GLN A 134 -13.08 6.98 -8.99
CA GLN A 134 -12.42 6.72 -10.26
C GLN A 134 -12.54 5.25 -10.67
N PHE A 135 -12.35 4.30 -9.75
CA PHE A 135 -12.51 2.87 -10.00
C PHE A 135 -13.91 2.50 -10.51
N ASN A 136 -14.94 3.13 -9.94
CA ASN A 136 -16.35 2.86 -10.27
C ASN A 136 -16.81 3.61 -11.54
N LYS A 137 -16.41 4.88 -11.71
CA LYS A 137 -16.92 5.74 -12.79
C LYS A 137 -16.03 5.75 -14.03
N ASN A 138 -14.73 5.46 -13.89
CA ASN A 138 -13.75 5.53 -14.97
C ASN A 138 -12.66 4.46 -14.81
N ARG A 139 -13.07 3.19 -14.96
CA ARG A 139 -12.20 2.03 -14.76
C ARG A 139 -10.91 2.09 -15.56
N ALA A 140 -10.98 2.48 -16.84
CA ALA A 140 -9.80 2.58 -17.70
C ALA A 140 -8.79 3.62 -17.20
N CYS A 141 -9.25 4.78 -16.73
CA CYS A 141 -8.38 5.78 -16.13
C CYS A 141 -7.79 5.28 -14.80
N TRP A 142 -8.59 4.62 -13.95
CA TRP A 142 -8.06 4.01 -12.73
C TRP A 142 -6.98 2.98 -13.03
N GLU A 143 -7.18 2.08 -14.00
CA GLU A 143 -6.19 1.06 -14.36
C GLU A 143 -4.88 1.68 -14.84
N ALA A 144 -4.96 2.68 -15.73
CA ALA A 144 -3.80 3.40 -16.23
C ALA A 144 -3.08 4.18 -15.11
N THR A 145 -3.83 4.79 -14.20
CA THR A 145 -3.30 5.53 -13.05
C THR A 145 -2.62 4.59 -12.06
N ALA A 146 -3.27 3.49 -11.69
CA ALA A 146 -2.71 2.50 -10.77
C ALA A 146 -1.44 1.85 -11.33
N LYS A 147 -1.41 1.52 -12.63
CA LYS A 147 -0.19 1.04 -13.30
C LYS A 147 0.92 2.09 -13.28
N PHE A 148 0.60 3.36 -13.56
CA PHE A 148 1.57 4.45 -13.49
C PHE A 148 2.18 4.57 -12.08
N TRP A 149 1.35 4.53 -11.03
CA TRP A 149 1.80 4.56 -9.64
C TRP A 149 2.65 3.33 -9.29
N ALA A 150 2.26 2.13 -9.73
CA ALA A 150 3.03 0.92 -9.52
C ALA A 150 4.43 1.01 -10.16
N GLN A 151 4.52 1.51 -11.39
CA GLN A 151 5.78 1.69 -12.10
C GLN A 151 6.64 2.80 -11.47
N TYR A 152 6.03 3.92 -11.08
CA TYR A 152 6.74 5.10 -10.55
C TYR A 152 7.19 4.93 -9.09
N HIS A 153 6.39 4.29 -8.22
CA HIS A 153 6.68 4.15 -6.80
C HIS A 153 7.15 2.77 -6.37
N ALA A 154 6.67 1.72 -7.04
CA ALA A 154 6.90 0.34 -6.63
C ALA A 154 7.85 -0.41 -7.59
N ASN A 155 8.45 0.27 -8.58
CA ASN A 155 9.32 -0.32 -9.59
C ASN A 155 8.67 -1.47 -10.38
N ALA A 156 7.34 -1.43 -10.56
CA ALA A 156 6.67 -2.41 -11.41
C ALA A 156 7.24 -2.37 -12.84
N PRO A 157 7.38 -3.50 -13.53
CA PRO A 157 7.95 -3.56 -14.86
C PRO A 157 7.10 -2.85 -15.92
N GLY A 158 7.73 -2.52 -17.04
CA GLY A 158 7.12 -1.87 -18.18
C GLY A 158 7.39 -0.37 -18.26
N THR A 159 6.82 0.27 -19.27
CA THR A 159 6.97 1.71 -19.52
C THR A 159 5.78 2.47 -18.97
N LEU A 160 6.05 3.63 -18.36
CA LEU A 160 5.01 4.59 -17.98
C LEU A 160 4.16 4.96 -19.21
N ASN A 161 2.87 5.16 -18.98
CA ASN A 161 1.97 5.67 -20.01
C ASN A 161 2.53 7.01 -20.54
N ALA A 162 2.82 7.07 -21.84
CA ALA A 162 3.54 8.19 -22.45
C ALA A 162 2.79 9.52 -22.32
N ALA A 163 1.47 9.51 -22.52
CA ALA A 163 0.64 10.72 -22.41
C ALA A 163 0.60 11.23 -20.97
N TYR A 164 0.47 10.32 -20.00
CA TYR A 164 0.48 10.68 -18.57
C TYR A 164 1.85 11.18 -18.15
N LYS A 165 2.92 10.54 -18.61
CA LYS A 165 4.30 10.94 -18.34
C LYS A 165 4.60 12.32 -18.91
N GLU A 166 4.19 12.60 -20.15
CA GLU A 166 4.36 13.91 -20.77
C GLU A 166 3.65 15.01 -19.98
N THR A 167 2.41 14.80 -19.58
CA THR A 167 1.66 15.76 -18.76
C THR A 167 2.30 15.94 -17.39
N PHE A 168 2.69 14.85 -16.74
CA PHE A 168 3.38 14.87 -15.46
C PHE A 168 4.69 15.68 -15.54
N ASP A 169 5.54 15.40 -16.53
CA ASP A 169 6.82 16.09 -16.72
C ASP A 169 6.63 17.59 -16.96
N LYS A 170 5.63 17.97 -17.76
CA LYS A 170 5.30 19.38 -18.02
C LYS A 170 4.96 20.11 -16.73
N VAL A 171 4.12 19.52 -15.88
CA VAL A 171 3.70 20.16 -14.62
C VAL A 171 4.84 20.16 -13.60
N VAL A 172 5.65 19.11 -13.51
CA VAL A 172 6.86 19.10 -12.66
C VAL A 172 7.86 20.15 -13.12
N ALA A 173 8.03 20.36 -14.44
CA ALA A 173 8.90 21.40 -14.98
C ALA A 173 8.44 22.83 -14.64
N MET A 174 7.19 23.02 -14.20
CA MET A 174 6.70 24.30 -13.68
C MET A 174 7.16 24.57 -12.22
N GLY A 175 7.86 23.63 -11.59
CA GLY A 175 8.45 23.80 -10.25
C GLY A 175 7.65 23.19 -9.10
N PHE A 176 6.59 22.44 -9.39
CA PHE A 176 5.80 21.75 -8.37
C PHE A 176 6.47 20.45 -7.88
N ASP A 177 6.18 20.08 -6.63
CA ASP A 177 6.65 18.81 -6.07
C ASP A 177 6.07 17.60 -6.83
N SER A 178 6.93 16.67 -7.22
CA SER A 178 6.57 15.51 -8.02
C SER A 178 5.47 14.64 -7.41
N GLN A 179 5.45 14.46 -6.08
CA GLN A 179 4.43 13.64 -5.42
C GLN A 179 3.08 14.35 -5.46
N LYS A 180 3.06 15.66 -5.17
CA LYS A 180 1.85 16.48 -5.25
C LYS A 180 1.30 16.54 -6.67
N VAL A 181 2.16 16.66 -7.68
CA VAL A 181 1.76 16.67 -9.09
C VAL A 181 1.08 15.35 -9.46
N LEU A 182 1.70 14.22 -9.15
CA LEU A 182 1.13 12.91 -9.48
C LEU A 182 -0.21 12.71 -8.77
N ALA A 183 -0.30 13.05 -7.47
CA ALA A 183 -1.55 12.97 -6.72
C ALA A 183 -2.64 13.86 -7.34
N SER A 184 -2.33 15.13 -7.65
CA SER A 184 -3.29 16.06 -8.22
C SER A 184 -3.80 15.60 -9.60
N LEU A 185 -2.89 15.21 -10.51
CA LEU A 185 -3.26 14.69 -11.83
C LEU A 185 -4.13 13.43 -11.72
N SER A 186 -3.76 12.51 -10.83
CA SER A 186 -4.48 11.25 -10.62
C SER A 186 -5.91 11.49 -10.11
N GLN A 187 -6.08 12.39 -9.14
CA GLN A 187 -7.37 12.74 -8.55
C GLN A 187 -8.31 13.43 -9.54
N HIS A 188 -7.76 14.14 -10.54
CA HIS A 188 -8.52 14.90 -11.52
C HIS A 188 -8.59 14.21 -12.89
N ASN A 189 -8.47 12.88 -12.94
CA ASN A 189 -8.56 12.06 -14.16
C ASN A 189 -7.60 12.53 -15.27
N TRP A 190 -6.41 12.99 -14.86
CA TRP A 190 -5.37 13.53 -15.75
C TRP A 190 -5.81 14.75 -16.57
N ASN A 191 -6.82 15.49 -16.10
CA ASN A 191 -7.15 16.81 -16.60
C ASN A 191 -6.16 17.85 -16.04
N THR A 192 -5.28 18.36 -16.90
CA THR A 192 -4.21 19.29 -16.52
C THR A 192 -4.72 20.58 -15.91
N ASP A 193 -5.79 21.16 -16.46
CA ASP A 193 -6.32 22.45 -15.99
C ASP A 193 -6.85 22.35 -14.56
N ASN A 194 -7.65 21.32 -14.27
CA ASN A 194 -8.17 21.06 -12.93
C ASN A 194 -7.04 20.73 -11.95
N ALA A 195 -6.07 19.93 -12.39
CA ALA A 195 -4.92 19.56 -11.55
C ALA A 195 -4.04 20.77 -11.20
N LEU A 196 -3.80 21.66 -12.17
CA LEU A 196 -3.06 22.90 -11.94
C LEU A 196 -3.83 23.84 -11.01
N GLN A 197 -5.13 24.02 -11.23
CA GLN A 197 -5.96 24.85 -10.37
C GLN A 197 -5.90 24.36 -8.91
N PHE A 198 -5.88 23.04 -8.69
CA PHE A 198 -5.70 22.47 -7.36
C PHE A 198 -4.29 22.72 -6.78
N LEU A 199 -3.23 22.66 -7.60
CA LEU A 199 -1.85 22.87 -7.15
C LEU A 199 -1.52 24.33 -6.79
N PHE A 200 -2.23 25.30 -7.39
CA PHE A 200 -2.04 26.72 -7.13
C PHE A 200 -2.82 27.24 -5.91
N ASN A 201 -3.78 26.48 -5.39
CA ASN A 201 -4.58 26.80 -4.20
C ASN A 201 -3.99 26.16 -2.95
#